data_AF-A0A2H9T4N8-F1
#
_entry.id   AF-A0A2H9T4N8-F1
#
_cell.length_a   1.000
_cell.length_b   1.000
_cell.length_c   1.000
_cell.angle_alpha   90.00
_cell.angle_beta   90.00
_cell.angle_gamma   90.00
#
_symmetry.space_group_name_H-M   'P 1'
#
loop_
_entity.id
_entity.type
_entity.pdbx_description
1 polymer ?
#
loop_
_entity_poly.entity_id
_entity_poly.type
_entity_poly.pdbx_seq_one_letter_code
_entity_poly.pdbx_strand_id
1 'polypeptide(L)'
;MNLRVSRSYNKKRAEKNMDDFDAVTEVAKLKQLAETIKHRRKSSRLIRYKSQLLAMHQAGATTANLQRWLKSKHLNVVHSTGSRWLKKNTINNG
;
A
#
# COMPACT_ATOMS: atom_id res chain seq x y z
N MET A 1 -50.42 12.78 27.79
CA MET A 1 -49.43 11.90 28.45
C MET A 1 -48.83 11.03 27.33
N ASN A 2 -47.57 11.04 26.87
CA ASN A 2 -46.29 11.59 27.30
C ASN A 2 -45.46 11.89 26.04
N LEU A 3 -45.20 13.17 25.74
CA LEU A 3 -44.20 13.59 24.75
C LEU A 3 -43.15 14.44 25.48
N ARG A 4 -42.49 13.85 26.48
CA ARG A 4 -41.45 14.51 27.27
C ARG A 4 -40.29 13.59 27.66
N VAL A 5 -39.96 12.61 26.80
CA VAL A 5 -38.82 11.69 27.05
C VAL A 5 -37.80 11.71 25.91
N SER A 6 -38.19 12.10 24.69
CA SER A 6 -37.36 11.93 23.49
C SER A 6 -36.26 12.99 23.29
N ARG A 7 -36.41 14.21 23.83
CA ARG A 7 -35.36 15.26 23.74
C ARG A 7 -34.21 15.06 24.71
N SER A 8 -34.47 14.49 25.90
CA SER A 8 -33.44 14.28 26.93
C SER A 8 -32.51 13.11 26.62
N TYR A 9 -33.01 12.08 25.92
CA TYR A 9 -32.21 10.90 25.54
C TYR A 9 -31.18 11.22 24.45
N ASN A 10 -31.53 12.03 23.46
CA ASN A 10 -30.61 12.40 22.38
C ASN A 10 -29.55 13.43 22.81
N LYS A 11 -29.88 14.33 23.75
CA LYS A 11 -28.92 15.33 24.26
C LYS A 11 -27.78 14.70 25.07
N LYS A 12 -28.10 13.80 26.02
CA LYS A 12 -27.07 13.08 26.80
C LYS A 12 -26.19 12.17 25.93
N ARG A 13 -26.73 11.61 24.84
CA ARG A 13 -25.98 10.74 23.92
C ARG A 13 -25.02 11.54 23.04
N ALA A 14 -25.41 12.74 22.61
CA ALA A 14 -24.52 13.65 21.88
C ALA A 14 -23.41 14.22 22.77
N GLU A 15 -23.73 14.59 24.01
CA GLU A 15 -22.73 15.06 25.01
C GLU A 15 -21.71 13.95 25.35
N LYS A 16 -22.16 12.69 25.48
CA LYS A 16 -21.26 11.54 25.69
C LYS A 16 -20.30 11.28 24.52
N ASN A 17 -20.69 11.64 23.29
CA ASN A 17 -19.87 11.38 22.10
C ASN A 17 -18.78 12.45 21.87
N MET A 18 -18.81 13.58 22.58
CA MET A 18 -17.89 14.70 22.35
C MET A 18 -16.68 14.68 23.31
N ASP A 19 -16.79 13.96 24.44
CA ASP A 19 -15.74 13.81 25.46
C ASP A 19 -14.95 12.49 25.40
N ASP A 20 -15.35 11.56 24.52
CA ASP A 20 -14.75 10.20 24.44
C ASP A 20 -13.72 10.06 23.31
N PHE A 21 -13.15 11.18 22.84
CA PHE A 21 -12.06 11.17 21.87
C PHE A 21 -10.73 10.87 22.58
N ASP A 22 -10.45 9.59 22.77
CA ASP A 22 -9.15 9.15 23.26
C ASP A 22 -8.12 9.09 22.12
N ALA A 23 -7.30 10.13 22.04
CA ALA A 23 -6.23 10.27 21.05
C ALA A 23 -5.26 9.07 21.03
N VAL A 24 -5.02 8.40 22.17
CA VAL A 24 -4.12 7.25 22.26
C VAL A 24 -4.74 6.04 21.58
N THR A 25 -6.03 5.81 21.78
CA THR A 25 -6.75 4.70 21.13
C THR A 25 -6.84 4.90 19.62
N GLU A 26 -7.08 6.12 19.15
CA GLU A 26 -7.12 6.42 17.71
C GLU A 26 -5.75 6.25 17.05
N VAL A 27 -4.66 6.69 17.71
CA VAL A 27 -3.30 6.44 17.21
C VAL A 27 -2.98 4.94 17.16
N ALA A 28 -3.41 4.17 18.15
CA ALA A 28 -3.21 2.71 18.15
C ALA A 28 -3.96 2.03 16.99
N LYS A 29 -5.22 2.41 16.74
CA LYS A 29 -6.01 1.95 15.59
C LYS A 29 -5.34 2.31 14.27
N LEU A 30 -4.84 3.55 14.13
CA LEU A 30 -4.12 4.00 12.94
C LEU A 30 -2.83 3.19 12.69
N LYS A 31 -2.07 2.87 13.74
CA LYS A 31 -0.86 2.02 13.61
C LYS A 31 -1.21 0.61 13.16
N GLN A 32 -2.27 0.01 13.71
CA GLN A 32 -2.75 -1.31 13.28
C GLN A 32 -3.19 -1.30 11.81
N LEU A 33 -3.92 -0.26 11.38
CA LEU A 33 -4.29 -0.08 9.98
C LEU A 33 -3.07 0.10 9.08
N ALA A 34 -2.07 0.88 9.48
CA ALA A 34 -0.85 1.08 8.72
C ALA A 34 -0.07 -0.23 8.51
N GLU A 35 0.04 -1.08 9.53
CA GLU A 35 0.69 -2.39 9.41
C GLU A 35 -0.09 -3.33 8.49
N THR A 36 -1.42 -3.40 8.60
CA THR A 36 -2.21 -4.22 7.67
C THR A 36 -2.08 -3.76 6.22
N ILE A 37 -2.04 -2.44 5.96
CA ILE A 37 -1.83 -1.87 4.61
C ILE A 37 -0.43 -2.19 4.08
N LYS A 38 0.60 -2.15 4.92
CA LYS A 38 1.98 -2.50 4.56
C LYS A 38 2.10 -3.94 4.09
N HIS A 39 1.37 -4.87 4.70
CA HIS A 39 1.33 -6.28 4.29
C HIS A 39 0.40 -6.55 3.11
N ARG A 40 -0.59 -5.68 2.86
CA ARG A 40 -1.54 -5.78 1.74
C ARG A 40 -1.09 -5.02 0.48
N ARG A 41 0.20 -4.70 0.34
CA ARG A 41 0.72 -4.07 -0.89
C ARG A 41 0.46 -5.00 -2.06
N LYS A 42 -0.46 -4.60 -2.95
CA LYS A 42 -0.79 -5.34 -4.17
C LYS A 42 0.51 -5.70 -4.90
N SER A 43 0.69 -6.99 -5.19
CA SER A 43 1.81 -7.47 -5.98
C SER A 43 1.89 -6.67 -7.28
N SER A 44 2.98 -5.93 -7.47
CA SER A 44 3.13 -5.10 -8.66
C SER A 44 3.23 -5.99 -9.90
N ARG A 45 2.77 -5.52 -11.05
CA ARG A 45 2.82 -6.30 -12.31
C ARG A 45 4.26 -6.72 -12.68
N LEU A 46 5.28 -6.00 -12.20
CA LEU A 46 6.70 -6.39 -12.33
C LEU A 46 7.07 -7.64 -11.51
N ILE A 47 6.46 -7.85 -10.34
CA ILE A 47 6.74 -9.03 -9.50
C ILE A 47 6.37 -10.32 -10.22
N ARG A 48 5.32 -10.30 -11.05
CA ARG A 48 4.94 -11.43 -11.92
C ARG A 48 6.09 -11.91 -12.81
N TYR A 49 6.97 -10.99 -13.22
CA TYR A 49 8.09 -11.27 -14.12
C TYR A 49 9.45 -11.23 -13.41
N LYS A 50 9.47 -11.32 -12.07
CA LYS A 50 10.69 -11.13 -11.28
C LYS A 50 11.83 -12.06 -11.72
N SER A 51 11.56 -13.35 -11.86
CA SER A 51 12.58 -14.33 -12.24
C SER A 51 13.11 -14.08 -13.65
N GLN A 52 12.24 -13.77 -14.61
CA GLN A 52 12.64 -13.49 -15.99
C GLN A 52 13.49 -12.20 -16.07
N LEU A 53 13.07 -11.14 -15.37
CA LEU A 53 13.81 -9.88 -15.36
C LEU A 53 15.19 -10.02 -14.72
N LEU A 54 15.31 -10.82 -13.64
CA LEU A 54 16.60 -11.11 -13.01
C LEU A 54 17.50 -11.96 -13.91
N ALA A 55 16.97 -13.01 -14.53
CA ALA A 55 17.72 -13.85 -15.46
C ALA A 55 18.23 -13.05 -16.67
N MET A 56 17.39 -12.19 -17.25
CA MET A 56 17.79 -11.30 -18.33
C MET A 56 18.88 -10.32 -17.89
N HIS A 57 18.77 -9.75 -16.69
CA HIS A 57 19.78 -8.84 -16.15
C HIS A 57 21.11 -9.55 -15.89
N GLN A 58 21.09 -10.78 -15.36
CA GLN A 58 22.28 -11.62 -15.19
C GLN A 58 22.94 -11.98 -16.53
N ALA A 59 22.15 -12.16 -17.60
CA ALA A 59 22.64 -12.33 -18.96
C ALA A 59 23.16 -11.02 -19.62
N GLY A 60 23.23 -9.91 -18.87
CA GLY A 60 23.76 -8.63 -19.35
C GLY A 60 22.72 -7.71 -20.01
N ALA A 61 21.42 -8.01 -19.91
CA ALA A 61 20.40 -7.13 -20.45
C ALA A 61 20.36 -5.79 -19.69
N THR A 62 20.39 -4.69 -20.45
CA THR A 62 20.23 -3.35 -19.91
C THR A 62 18.80 -3.06 -19.48
N THR A 63 18.60 -1.99 -18.71
CA THR A 63 17.27 -1.54 -18.27
C THR A 63 16.33 -1.24 -19.44
N ALA A 64 16.86 -0.73 -20.55
CA ALA A 64 16.10 -0.45 -21.78
C ALA A 64 15.62 -1.74 -22.47
N ASN A 65 16.43 -2.80 -22.46
CA ASN A 65 16.06 -4.11 -23.01
C ASN A 65 14.91 -4.73 -22.22
N LEU A 66 14.97 -4.64 -20.88
CA LEU A 66 13.90 -5.10 -20.00
C LEU A 66 12.61 -4.30 -20.22
N GLN A 67 12.70 -2.97 -20.41
CA GLN A 67 11.56 -2.13 -20.72
C GLN A 67 10.91 -2.52 -22.06
N ARG A 68 11.72 -2.76 -23.10
CA ARG A 68 11.24 -3.20 -24.41
C ARG A 68 10.54 -4.57 -24.31
N TRP A 69 11.08 -5.49 -23.53
CA TRP A 69 10.47 -6.79 -23.28
C TRP A 69 9.16 -6.69 -22.46
N LEU A 70 9.11 -5.83 -21.45
CA LEU A 70 7.87 -5.58 -20.69
C LEU A 70 6.78 -4.96 -21.57
N LYS A 71 7.15 -4.08 -22.51
CA LYS A 71 6.20 -3.51 -23.49
C LYS A 71 5.56 -4.59 -24.36
N SER A 72 6.30 -5.63 -24.76
CA SER A 72 5.73 -6.77 -25.51
C SER A 72 4.78 -7.64 -24.67
N LYS A 73 4.86 -7.53 -23.33
CA LYS A 73 3.92 -8.14 -22.37
C LYS A 73 2.80 -7.19 -21.95
N HIS A 74 2.56 -6.11 -22.70
CA HIS A 74 1.57 -5.06 -22.40
C HIS A 74 1.80 -4.34 -21.06
N LEU A 75 3.06 -4.29 -20.60
CA LEU A 75 3.47 -3.54 -19.41
C LEU A 75 4.34 -2.35 -19.78
N ASN A 76 3.75 -1.15 -19.71
CA ASN A 76 4.50 0.10 -19.84
C ASN A 76 5.11 0.47 -18.48
N VAL A 77 6.44 0.51 -18.44
CA VAL A 77 7.21 0.85 -17.25
C VAL A 77 8.16 1.99 -17.59
N VAL A 78 8.19 3.02 -16.74
CA VAL A 78 9.14 4.14 -16.88
C VAL A 78 10.54 3.65 -16.56
N HIS A 79 11.54 4.14 -17.29
CA HIS A 79 12.95 3.77 -17.10
C HIS A 79 13.40 3.87 -15.63
N SER A 80 13.01 4.93 -14.92
CA SER A 80 13.31 5.13 -13.49
C SER A 80 12.71 4.05 -12.60
N THR A 81 11.51 3.55 -12.93
CA THR A 81 10.87 2.42 -12.24
C THR A 81 11.65 1.13 -12.46
N GLY A 82 12.08 0.86 -13.70
CA GLY A 82 12.91 -0.31 -14.03
C GLY A 82 14.26 -0.30 -13.32
N SER A 83 14.96 0.84 -13.35
CA SER A 83 16.26 1.01 -12.68
C SER A 83 16.15 0.87 -11.17
N ARG A 84 15.17 1.53 -10.53
CA ARG A 84 14.94 1.42 -9.09
C ARG A 84 14.56 0.00 -8.68
N TRP A 85 13.72 -0.66 -9.46
CA TRP A 85 13.31 -2.03 -9.21
C TRP A 85 14.51 -2.99 -9.30
N LEU A 86 15.35 -2.85 -10.33
CA LEU A 86 16.57 -3.64 -10.45
C LEU A 86 17.49 -3.43 -9.26
N LYS A 87 17.87 -2.18 -8.94
CA LYS A 87 18.73 -1.87 -7.78
C LYS A 87 18.21 -2.52 -6.50
N LYS A 88 16.91 -2.43 -6.23
CA LYS A 88 16.29 -3.05 -5.05
C LYS A 88 16.41 -4.58 -5.07
N ASN A 89 16.28 -5.22 -6.22
CA ASN A 89 16.28 -6.68 -6.31
C ASN A 89 17.67 -7.26 -6.55
N THR A 90 18.67 -6.50 -7.00
CA THR A 90 20.05 -6.98 -7.18
C THR A 90 20.89 -6.81 -5.91
N ILE A 91 20.68 -5.73 -5.15
CA ILE A 91 21.40 -5.48 -3.88
C ILE A 91 21.06 -6.54 -2.81
N ASN A 92 19.87 -7.14 -2.87
CA ASN A 92 19.45 -8.20 -1.94
C ASN A 92 19.84 -9.63 -2.39
N ASN A 93 20.58 -9.78 -3.51
CA ASN A 93 21.06 -11.08 -4.01
C ASN A 93 22.59 -11.25 -3.81
N GLY A 94 23.21 -10.43 -2.95
CA GLY A 94 24.62 -10.50 -2.58
C GLY A 94 24.79 -10.68 -1.09
#